data_AF-A0A1X7TKC4-F1
#
_entry.id   AF-A0A1X7TKC4-F1
#
_cell.length_a   1.000
_cell.length_b   1.000
_cell.length_c   1.000
_cell.angle_alpha   90.00
_cell.angle_beta   90.00
_cell.angle_gamma   90.00
#
_symmetry.space_group_name_H-M   'P 1'
#
loop_
_entity.id
_entity.type
_entity.pdbx_description
1 polymer ?
#
loop_
_entity_poly.entity_id
_entity_poly.type
_entity_poly.pdbx_seq_one_letter_code
_entity_poly.pdbx_strand_id
1 'polypeptide(L)'
;MYTVVTNDGLQLVDSEATNGLAFWKNPRRKIYAVVKDSMKGKSHSRNEPSSSISHDSDSDDEFQQRRKKSRIEGKINRLMEDVFTLKESVSEVMQVSKDTKIPLALKKVLCDCFKCKICHIVPINPPVIVTKCCKTIIGCEICVNSWYSGPDALTKACPSCRGERGYNETMVIRGIDDFLFAIKKTVPADEDGSDGAPLDD
;
A
#
# COMPACT_ATOMS: atom_id res chain seq x y z
N MET A 1 12.43 -22.12 23.57
CA MET A 1 11.78 -23.05 22.61
C MET A 1 10.77 -22.27 21.79
N TYR A 2 10.76 -22.43 20.46
CA TYR A 2 9.86 -21.69 19.57
C TYR A 2 8.64 -22.55 19.19
N THR A 3 7.52 -21.90 18.89
CA THR A 3 6.30 -22.47 18.30
C THR A 3 5.97 -21.70 17.03
N VAL A 4 5.50 -22.41 16.00
CA VAL A 4 5.03 -21.80 14.75
C VAL A 4 3.55 -21.46 14.88
N VAL A 5 3.17 -20.23 14.53
CA VAL A 5 1.77 -19.75 14.56
C VAL A 5 1.35 -19.10 13.25
N THR A 6 0.05 -19.11 13.00
CA THR A 6 -0.59 -18.35 11.92
C THR A 6 -0.94 -16.92 12.35
N ASN A 7 -1.44 -16.11 11.41
CA ASN A 7 -1.77 -14.69 11.61
C ASN A 7 -2.88 -14.42 12.66
N ASP A 8 -3.65 -15.44 13.01
CA ASP A 8 -4.66 -15.44 14.08
C ASP A 8 -4.08 -15.84 15.45
N GLY A 9 -2.78 -16.13 15.53
CA GLY A 9 -2.09 -16.55 16.75
C GLY A 9 -2.31 -18.02 17.09
N LEU A 10 -2.99 -18.79 16.25
CA LEU A 10 -3.16 -20.23 16.43
C LEU A 10 -1.87 -20.97 16.12
N GLN A 11 -1.56 -21.96 16.95
CA GLN A 11 -0.42 -22.84 16.73
C GLN A 11 -0.65 -23.69 15.48
N LEU A 12 0.36 -23.69 14.60
CA LEU A 12 0.37 -24.56 13.44
C LEU A 12 0.75 -25.97 13.90
N VAL A 13 -0.23 -26.87 13.83
CA VAL A 13 -0.09 -28.28 14.20
C VAL A 13 -0.07 -29.10 12.92
N ASP A 14 0.85 -30.06 12.83
CA ASP A 14 0.89 -31.00 11.72
C ASP A 14 -0.38 -31.87 11.73
N SER A 15 -1.18 -31.72 10.68
CA SER A 15 -2.45 -32.43 10.48
C SER A 15 -2.73 -32.54 8.99
N GLU A 16 -3.67 -33.40 8.59
CA GLU A 16 -4.09 -33.53 7.19
C GLU A 16 -4.52 -32.18 6.58
N ALA A 17 -5.07 -31.27 7.39
CA ALA A 17 -5.48 -29.93 6.97
C ALA A 17 -4.31 -28.99 6.62
N THR A 18 -3.11 -29.23 7.15
CA THR A 18 -1.92 -28.40 6.94
C THR A 18 -0.97 -28.94 5.88
N ASN A 19 -1.20 -30.17 5.40
CA ASN A 19 -0.25 -30.87 4.52
C ASN A 19 -0.50 -30.60 3.03
N GLY A 20 -1.66 -30.05 2.68
CA GLY A 20 -2.02 -29.70 1.31
C GLY A 20 -1.42 -28.39 0.82
N LEU A 21 -0.98 -28.34 -0.45
CA LEU A 21 -0.47 -27.11 -1.09
C LEU A 21 -1.47 -25.94 -1.05
N ALA A 22 -2.77 -26.21 -1.06
CA ALA A 22 -3.82 -25.20 -0.96
C ALA A 22 -3.76 -24.42 0.37
N PHE A 23 -3.34 -25.07 1.46
CA PHE A 23 -3.18 -24.44 2.76
C PHE A 23 -2.07 -23.36 2.74
N TRP A 24 -0.95 -23.67 2.08
CA TRP A 24 0.25 -22.83 1.99
C TRP A 24 0.12 -21.73 0.93
N LYS A 25 -0.59 -21.98 -0.17
CA LYS A 25 -0.83 -21.01 -1.25
C LYS A 25 -1.98 -20.04 -0.92
N ASN A 26 -2.03 -19.55 0.32
CA ASN A 26 -2.96 -18.49 0.74
C ASN A 26 -2.19 -17.19 0.98
N PRO A 27 -2.34 -16.16 0.10
CA PRO A 27 -1.60 -14.89 0.22
C PRO A 27 -1.85 -14.12 1.52
N ARG A 28 -2.95 -14.42 2.23
CA ARG A 28 -3.30 -13.76 3.49
C ARG A 28 -2.73 -14.47 4.72
N ARG A 29 -2.27 -15.73 4.58
CA ARG A 29 -1.75 -16.52 5.69
C ARG A 29 -0.28 -16.13 5.92
N LYS A 30 -0.02 -15.48 7.05
CA LYS A 30 1.34 -15.20 7.52
C LYS A 30 1.73 -16.22 8.58
N ILE A 31 3.00 -16.60 8.61
CA ILE A 31 3.54 -17.63 9.49
C ILE A 31 4.65 -17.00 10.32
N TYR A 32 4.58 -17.18 11.63
CA TYR A 32 5.50 -16.59 12.58
C TYR A 32 6.10 -17.66 13.48
N ALA A 33 7.37 -17.51 13.85
CA ALA A 33 8.00 -18.26 14.92
C ALA A 33 7.97 -17.41 16.19
N VAL A 34 7.30 -17.88 17.23
CA VAL A 34 7.17 -17.17 18.51
C VAL A 34 7.80 -17.98 19.65
N VAL A 35 8.41 -17.28 20.61
CA VAL A 35 8.96 -17.92 21.81
C VAL A 35 7.80 -18.38 22.70
N LYS A 36 7.83 -19.64 23.17
CA LYS A 36 6.72 -20.25 23.94
C LYS A 36 6.27 -19.44 25.17
N ASP A 37 7.17 -18.68 25.79
CA ASP A 37 6.86 -17.87 26.99
C ASP A 37 6.07 -16.60 26.68
N SER A 38 5.97 -16.17 25.41
CA SER A 38 5.21 -14.99 24.99
C SER A 38 3.73 -15.27 24.69
N MET A 39 3.26 -16.53 24.78
CA MET A 39 1.86 -16.90 24.49
C MET A 39 0.91 -16.74 25.69
N LYS A 40 1.41 -16.44 26.89
CA LYS A 40 0.55 -16.16 28.05
C LYS A 40 0.03 -14.72 27.98
N GLY A 41 -1.14 -14.55 27.38
CA GLY A 41 -1.99 -13.40 27.70
C GLY A 41 -2.94 -12.96 26.60
N LYS A 42 -4.13 -13.57 26.56
CA LYS A 42 -5.45 -12.90 26.65
C LYS A 42 -6.55 -13.82 26.10
N SER A 43 -7.04 -14.73 26.94
CA SER A 43 -8.37 -15.31 26.80
C SER A 43 -9.37 -14.45 27.58
N HIS A 44 -10.48 -14.12 26.93
CA HIS A 44 -11.56 -13.29 27.45
C HIS A 44 -12.43 -14.00 28.51
N SER A 45 -12.91 -13.20 29.47
CA SER A 45 -14.27 -13.23 30.09
C SER A 45 -14.57 -14.06 31.35
N ARG A 46 -15.09 -13.32 32.34
CA ARG A 46 -16.23 -13.57 33.27
C ARG A 46 -16.03 -14.10 34.71
N ASN A 47 -16.52 -13.25 35.64
CA ASN A 47 -17.15 -13.48 36.96
C ASN A 47 -16.34 -14.08 38.14
N GLU A 48 -16.05 -13.20 39.14
CA GLU A 48 -16.30 -13.27 40.62
C GLU A 48 -16.04 -14.58 41.44
N PRO A 49 -15.98 -14.57 42.79
CA PRO A 49 -15.03 -13.94 43.73
C PRO A 49 -14.50 -14.95 44.80
N SER A 50 -13.74 -14.47 45.80
CA SER A 50 -13.24 -15.19 47.01
C SER A 50 -12.16 -16.27 46.78
N SER A 51 -11.19 -16.55 47.66
CA SER A 51 -10.90 -16.15 49.05
C SER A 51 -9.51 -16.73 49.39
N SER A 52 -8.66 -16.00 50.12
CA SER A 52 -7.89 -16.60 51.24
C SER A 52 -7.23 -15.50 52.06
N ILE A 53 -7.82 -15.34 53.24
CA ILE A 53 -7.41 -14.58 54.40
C ILE A 53 -6.01 -14.99 54.87
N SER A 54 -5.19 -14.00 55.21
CA SER A 54 -4.34 -14.07 56.40
C SER A 54 -4.24 -12.67 57.00
N HIS A 55 -4.68 -12.60 58.25
CA HIS A 55 -4.89 -11.43 59.10
C HIS A 55 -3.80 -11.43 60.17
N ASP A 56 -3.22 -10.26 60.45
CA ASP A 56 -2.77 -9.75 61.77
C ASP A 56 -2.12 -8.38 61.52
N SER A 57 -2.79 -7.25 61.81
CA SER A 57 -2.78 -6.49 63.09
C SER A 57 -1.34 -6.25 63.59
N ASP A 58 -0.84 -5.04 63.83
CA ASP A 58 -1.47 -3.80 64.26
C ASP A 58 -0.38 -2.70 64.17
N SER A 59 -0.72 -1.46 63.81
CA SER A 59 -0.01 -0.23 64.24
C SER A 59 -0.42 0.94 63.33
N ASP A 60 -1.04 1.91 63.98
CA ASP A 60 -1.46 3.20 63.45
C ASP A 60 -0.34 3.91 62.67
N ASP A 61 -0.65 4.35 61.44
CA ASP A 61 -0.15 5.64 60.97
C ASP A 61 -1.04 6.23 59.86
N GLU A 62 -1.69 7.31 60.24
CA GLU A 62 -2.47 8.23 59.44
C GLU A 62 -1.53 8.94 58.45
N PHE A 63 -1.65 8.68 57.13
CA PHE A 63 -1.31 9.55 55.97
C PHE A 63 -0.86 8.70 54.78
N GLN A 64 -1.71 8.30 53.82
CA GLN A 64 -1.31 8.06 52.40
C GLN A 64 -2.48 8.18 51.40
N GLN A 65 -3.28 9.24 51.46
CA GLN A 65 -4.30 9.50 50.42
C GLN A 65 -3.75 10.29 49.19
N ARG A 66 -2.45 10.62 49.15
CA ARG A 66 -1.87 11.52 48.15
C ARG A 66 -1.16 10.88 46.95
N ARG A 67 -1.00 9.54 46.89
CA ARG A 67 -0.14 8.90 45.86
C ARG A 67 -0.86 8.24 44.67
N LYS A 68 -2.20 8.12 44.69
CA LYS A 68 -2.95 7.48 43.57
C LYS A 68 -3.45 8.45 42.49
N LYS A 69 -3.68 9.74 42.80
CA LYS A 69 -4.15 10.74 41.82
C LYS A 69 -3.09 11.04 40.74
N SER A 70 -1.83 11.25 41.14
CA SER A 70 -0.75 11.63 40.19
C SER A 70 -0.47 10.58 39.11
N ARG A 71 -0.67 9.29 39.43
CA ARG A 71 -0.41 8.19 38.49
C ARG A 71 -1.49 8.05 37.41
N ILE A 72 -2.72 8.48 37.70
CA ILE A 72 -3.84 8.48 36.73
C ILE A 72 -3.75 9.73 35.86
N GLU A 73 -3.44 10.88 36.46
CA GLU A 73 -3.24 12.16 35.76
C GLU A 73 -2.09 12.07 34.74
N GLY A 74 -0.97 11.42 35.11
CA GLY A 74 0.13 11.16 34.17
C GLY A 74 -0.24 10.23 33.01
N LYS A 75 -1.20 9.30 33.19
CA LYS A 75 -1.70 8.46 32.10
C LYS A 75 -2.65 9.23 31.18
N ILE A 76 -3.49 10.08 31.74
CA ILE A 76 -4.41 10.95 30.99
C ILE A 76 -3.62 11.96 30.16
N ASN A 77 -2.55 12.54 30.71
CA ASN A 77 -1.68 13.47 29.98
C ASN A 77 -0.95 12.78 28.82
N ARG A 78 -0.44 11.56 29.02
CA ARG A 78 0.17 10.78 27.93
C ARG A 78 -0.85 10.40 26.85
N LEU A 79 -2.06 9.99 27.23
CA LEU A 79 -3.11 9.68 26.27
C LEU A 79 -3.58 10.93 25.51
N MET A 80 -3.60 12.10 26.16
CA MET A 80 -3.85 13.36 25.46
C MET A 80 -2.73 13.68 24.49
N GLU A 81 -1.47 13.55 24.90
CA GLU A 81 -0.30 13.76 24.04
C GLU A 81 -0.33 12.80 22.84
N ASP A 82 -0.60 11.51 23.05
CA ASP A 82 -0.80 10.52 21.98
C ASP A 82 -1.97 10.90 21.07
N VAL A 83 -3.09 11.37 21.61
CA VAL A 83 -4.25 11.83 20.82
C VAL A 83 -3.93 13.11 20.05
N PHE A 84 -3.12 14.02 20.61
CA PHE A 84 -2.65 15.21 19.91
C PHE A 84 -1.68 14.83 18.79
N THR A 85 -0.76 13.89 19.04
CA THR A 85 0.19 13.41 18.03
C THR A 85 -0.53 12.64 16.93
N LEU A 86 -1.51 11.79 17.26
CA LEU A 86 -2.38 11.11 16.30
C LEU A 86 -3.27 12.08 15.54
N LYS A 87 -3.82 13.12 16.20
CA LYS A 87 -4.57 14.18 15.55
C LYS A 87 -3.67 14.95 14.59
N GLU A 88 -2.43 15.21 14.96
CA GLU A 88 -1.45 15.90 14.13
C GLU A 88 -1.04 15.03 12.94
N SER A 89 -0.74 13.74 13.13
CA SER A 89 -0.46 12.80 12.04
C SER A 89 -1.67 12.54 11.14
N VAL A 90 -2.88 12.44 11.69
CA VAL A 90 -4.11 12.32 10.89
C VAL A 90 -4.43 13.64 10.21
N SER A 91 -4.17 14.78 10.85
CA SER A 91 -4.28 16.09 10.23
C SER A 91 -3.20 16.29 9.16
N GLU A 92 -2.02 15.68 9.26
CA GLU A 92 -0.98 15.72 8.24
C GLU A 92 -1.37 14.83 7.04
N VAL A 93 -2.00 13.68 7.32
CA VAL A 93 -2.60 12.78 6.30
C VAL A 93 -3.89 13.36 5.70
N MET A 94 -4.64 14.18 6.44
CA MET A 94 -5.89 14.83 6.00
C MET A 94 -5.71 16.29 5.54
N GLN A 95 -4.54 16.88 5.78
CA GLN A 95 -4.01 18.05 5.07
C GLN A 95 -3.50 17.62 3.69
N VAL A 96 -4.26 16.73 3.03
CA VAL A 96 -4.57 16.83 1.61
C VAL A 96 -5.32 18.17 1.39
N SER A 97 -4.52 19.22 1.59
CA SER A 97 -4.41 20.49 0.90
C SER A 97 -5.71 21.11 0.35
N LYS A 98 -6.01 22.28 0.89
CA LYS A 98 -6.91 23.31 0.35
C LYS A 98 -6.57 23.74 -1.09
N ASP A 99 -5.41 23.33 -1.61
CA ASP A 99 -5.04 23.34 -3.02
C ASP A 99 -5.06 21.90 -3.53
N THR A 100 -6.04 21.54 -4.35
CA THR A 100 -6.33 20.16 -4.74
C THR A 100 -5.15 19.46 -5.41
N LYS A 101 -4.33 18.74 -4.64
CA LYS A 101 -3.43 17.69 -5.12
C LYS A 101 -4.29 16.43 -5.25
N ILE A 102 -4.42 15.93 -6.48
CA ILE A 102 -5.22 14.75 -6.84
C ILE A 102 -5.03 13.65 -5.79
N PRO A 103 -6.10 13.04 -5.24
CA PRO A 103 -6.00 11.93 -4.31
C PRO A 103 -5.00 10.88 -4.80
N LEU A 104 -4.12 10.38 -3.93
CA LEU A 104 -3.02 9.46 -4.32
C LEU A 104 -3.51 8.24 -5.13
N ALA A 105 -4.67 7.70 -4.77
CA ALA A 105 -5.31 6.61 -5.52
C ALA A 105 -5.64 7.01 -6.97
N LEU A 106 -6.13 8.23 -7.18
CA LEU A 106 -6.41 8.77 -8.51
C LEU A 106 -5.12 9.12 -9.26
N LYS A 107 -4.07 9.61 -8.59
CA LYS A 107 -2.74 9.84 -9.21
C LYS A 107 -2.25 8.54 -9.86
N LYS A 108 -2.27 7.43 -9.12
CA LYS A 108 -1.82 6.12 -9.62
C LYS A 108 -2.63 5.69 -10.85
N VAL A 109 -3.96 5.76 -10.77
CA VAL A 109 -4.83 5.38 -11.90
C VAL A 109 -4.56 6.25 -13.13
N LEU A 110 -4.40 7.56 -12.96
CA LEU A 110 -4.07 8.46 -14.07
C LEU A 110 -2.71 8.11 -14.70
N CYS A 111 -1.69 7.88 -13.87
CA CYS A 111 -0.38 7.47 -14.35
C CYS A 111 -0.46 6.16 -15.14
N ASP A 112 -1.15 5.15 -14.61
CA ASP A 112 -1.27 3.84 -15.25
C ASP A 112 -2.09 3.89 -16.55
N CYS A 113 -3.17 4.68 -16.59
CA CYS A 113 -4.01 4.86 -17.77
C CYS A 113 -3.29 5.61 -18.89
N PHE A 114 -2.50 6.63 -18.56
CA PHE A 114 -1.81 7.49 -19.52
C PHE A 114 -0.31 7.22 -19.57
N LYS A 115 0.10 5.96 -19.40
CA LYS A 115 1.47 5.50 -19.61
C LYS A 115 1.66 5.00 -21.04
N CYS A 116 2.67 5.49 -21.74
CA CYS A 116 3.03 4.92 -23.04
C CYS A 116 3.52 3.47 -22.85
N LYS A 117 2.96 2.52 -23.59
CA LYS A 117 3.37 1.10 -23.50
C LYS A 117 4.73 0.82 -24.14
N ILE A 118 5.27 1.78 -24.89
CA ILE A 118 6.53 1.65 -25.63
C ILE A 118 7.65 2.42 -24.94
N CYS A 119 7.50 3.73 -24.73
CA CYS A 119 8.53 4.55 -24.07
C CYS A 119 8.34 4.73 -22.56
N HIS A 120 7.23 4.23 -21.99
CA HIS A 120 6.92 4.29 -20.56
C HIS A 120 6.81 5.69 -19.94
N ILE A 121 6.90 6.76 -20.74
CA ILE A 121 6.67 8.15 -20.31
C ILE A 121 5.22 8.33 -19.84
N VAL A 122 5.07 9.06 -18.73
CA VAL A 122 3.82 9.42 -18.07
C VAL A 122 3.79 10.92 -17.78
N PRO A 123 2.69 11.64 -18.09
CA PRO A 123 1.62 11.21 -18.99
C PRO A 123 2.13 11.09 -20.43
N ILE A 124 1.42 10.31 -21.27
CA ILE A 124 1.72 10.16 -22.70
C ILE A 124 1.88 11.54 -23.37
N ASN A 125 2.92 11.67 -24.18
CA ASN A 125 3.08 12.86 -25.03
C ASN A 125 2.10 12.77 -26.20
N PRO A 126 1.22 13.76 -26.39
CA PRO A 126 0.34 13.79 -27.55
C PRO A 126 1.11 13.94 -28.87
N PRO A 127 0.55 13.51 -30.02
CA PRO A 127 -0.77 12.88 -30.16
C PRO A 127 -0.84 11.45 -29.59
N VAL A 128 -2.00 11.07 -29.07
CA VAL A 128 -2.23 9.77 -28.41
C VAL A 128 -2.81 8.76 -29.37
N ILE A 129 -2.19 7.59 -29.47
CA ILE A 129 -2.72 6.46 -30.25
C ILE A 129 -3.43 5.47 -29.33
N VAL A 130 -4.63 5.07 -29.74
CA VAL A 130 -5.38 3.96 -29.17
C VAL A 130 -5.63 2.89 -30.20
N THR A 131 -6.04 1.72 -29.76
CA THR A 131 -6.36 0.61 -30.66
C THR A 131 -7.73 0.01 -30.38
N LYS A 132 -8.41 -0.39 -31.44
CA LYS A 132 -9.69 -1.10 -31.41
C LYS A 132 -9.54 -2.55 -30.99
N CYS A 133 -8.40 -3.21 -31.30
CA CYS A 133 -8.25 -4.65 -31.11
C CYS A 133 -8.34 -5.07 -29.63
N CYS A 134 -7.76 -4.28 -28.72
CA CYS A 134 -7.88 -4.48 -27.27
C CYS A 134 -8.41 -3.26 -26.51
N LYS A 135 -8.98 -2.28 -27.24
CA LYS A 135 -9.72 -1.14 -26.69
C LYS A 135 -8.93 -0.37 -25.63
N THR A 136 -7.66 -0.13 -25.88
CA THR A 136 -6.72 0.47 -24.92
C THR A 136 -5.92 1.58 -25.58
N ILE A 137 -5.44 2.51 -24.74
CA ILE A 137 -4.37 3.42 -25.10
C ILE A 137 -3.08 2.63 -25.31
N ILE A 138 -2.39 2.91 -26.43
CA ILE A 138 -1.08 2.35 -26.72
C ILE A 138 0.01 3.31 -26.26
N GLY A 139 -0.02 4.56 -26.71
CA GLY A 139 1.05 5.49 -26.39
C GLY A 139 1.16 6.67 -27.36
N CYS A 140 2.31 7.33 -27.32
CA CYS A 140 2.64 8.47 -28.16
C CYS A 140 2.67 8.05 -29.64
N GLU A 141 2.20 8.91 -30.53
CA GLU A 141 2.21 8.68 -31.98
C GLU A 141 3.59 8.29 -32.51
N ILE A 142 4.64 9.02 -32.14
CA ILE A 142 6.02 8.75 -32.58
C ILE A 142 6.43 7.32 -32.23
N CYS A 143 6.12 6.87 -31.01
CA CYS A 143 6.47 5.52 -30.56
C CYS A 143 5.70 4.47 -31.34
N VAL A 144 4.40 4.69 -31.58
CA VAL A 144 3.58 3.73 -32.32
C VAL A 144 3.97 3.67 -33.80
N ASN A 145 4.25 4.81 -34.43
CA ASN A 145 4.71 4.86 -35.80
C ASN A 145 6.09 4.20 -35.95
N SER A 146 6.98 4.39 -34.98
CA SER A 146 8.27 3.68 -34.93
C SER A 146 8.07 2.17 -34.78
N TRP A 147 7.16 1.72 -33.91
CA TRP A 147 6.84 0.31 -33.75
C TRP A 147 6.37 -0.31 -35.08
N TYR A 148 5.48 0.35 -35.80
CA TYR A 148 4.95 -0.10 -37.09
C TYR A 148 5.78 0.37 -38.30
N SER A 149 7.02 0.81 -38.12
CA SER A 149 7.90 1.16 -39.25
C SER A 149 8.50 -0.09 -39.91
N GLY A 150 8.94 0.03 -41.17
CA GLY A 150 9.65 -1.03 -41.90
C GLY A 150 8.77 -1.95 -42.77
N PRO A 151 9.37 -2.95 -43.43
CA PRO A 151 8.71 -3.77 -44.45
C PRO A 151 7.54 -4.61 -43.92
N ASP A 152 7.58 -5.00 -42.64
CA ASP A 152 6.55 -5.80 -41.99
C ASP A 152 5.49 -4.96 -41.24
N ALA A 153 5.43 -3.65 -41.49
CA ALA A 153 4.51 -2.72 -40.82
C ALA A 153 3.07 -3.24 -40.71
N LEU A 154 2.53 -3.78 -41.81
CA LEU A 154 1.14 -4.21 -41.94
C LEU A 154 0.84 -5.55 -41.27
N THR A 155 1.86 -6.39 -41.07
CA THR A 155 1.74 -7.73 -40.47
C THR A 155 2.09 -7.71 -38.97
N LYS A 156 2.77 -6.65 -38.50
CA LYS A 156 3.12 -6.48 -37.09
C LYS A 156 1.90 -6.55 -36.17
N ALA A 157 2.09 -7.28 -35.08
CA ALA A 157 1.09 -7.45 -34.05
C ALA A 157 0.97 -6.21 -33.15
N CYS A 158 -0.18 -6.09 -32.50
CA CYS A 158 -0.44 -5.03 -31.53
C CYS A 158 0.59 -5.07 -30.38
N PRO A 159 1.24 -3.94 -30.03
CA PRO A 159 2.20 -3.89 -28.92
C PRO A 159 1.56 -4.16 -27.55
N SER A 160 0.23 -4.05 -27.44
CA SER A 160 -0.48 -4.32 -26.19
C SER A 160 -0.99 -5.75 -26.06
N CYS A 161 -1.78 -6.24 -27.01
CA CYS A 161 -2.45 -7.55 -26.89
C CYS A 161 -1.90 -8.61 -27.84
N ARG A 162 -0.94 -8.25 -28.70
CA ARG A 162 -0.38 -9.12 -29.76
C ARG A 162 -1.40 -9.61 -30.80
N GLY A 163 -2.57 -8.96 -30.89
CA GLY A 163 -3.52 -9.20 -31.98
C GLY A 163 -2.90 -8.88 -33.35
N GLU A 164 -3.27 -9.66 -34.36
CA GLU A 164 -2.78 -9.50 -35.73
C GLU A 164 -3.19 -8.16 -36.36
N ARG A 165 -2.45 -7.73 -37.39
CA ARG A 165 -2.73 -6.50 -38.15
C ARG A 165 -2.94 -5.27 -37.25
N GLY A 166 -2.11 -5.13 -36.22
CA GLY A 166 -2.33 -4.17 -35.14
C GLY A 166 -2.37 -2.71 -35.61
N TYR A 167 -1.65 -2.37 -36.69
CA TYR A 167 -1.63 -1.02 -37.26
C TYR A 167 -3.02 -0.57 -37.76
N ASN A 168 -3.74 -1.45 -38.46
CA ASN A 168 -5.06 -1.16 -39.04
C ASN A 168 -6.13 -0.87 -37.99
N GLU A 169 -5.89 -1.35 -36.76
CA GLU A 169 -6.77 -1.15 -35.63
C GLU A 169 -6.42 0.10 -34.81
N THR A 170 -5.40 0.86 -35.20
CA THR A 170 -4.98 2.06 -34.48
C THR A 170 -5.73 3.32 -34.94
N MET A 171 -5.91 4.26 -34.02
CA MET A 171 -6.44 5.60 -34.32
C MET A 171 -5.85 6.63 -33.36
N VAL A 172 -5.77 7.88 -33.80
CA VAL A 172 -5.41 9.02 -32.95
C VAL A 172 -6.64 9.47 -32.16
N ILE A 173 -6.53 9.59 -30.84
CA ILE A 173 -7.52 10.31 -30.02
C ILE A 173 -7.22 11.79 -30.07
N ARG A 174 -8.23 12.59 -30.43
CA ARG A 174 -8.19 14.05 -30.44
C ARG A 174 -8.91 14.63 -29.23
N GLY A 175 -8.51 15.82 -28.81
CA GLY A 175 -9.20 16.56 -27.74
C GLY A 175 -8.85 16.09 -26.33
N ILE A 176 -7.82 15.25 -26.19
CA ILE A 176 -7.29 14.84 -24.88
C ILE A 176 -5.98 15.58 -24.52
N ASP A 177 -5.46 16.38 -25.45
CA ASP A 177 -4.17 17.06 -25.36
C ASP A 177 -4.12 18.03 -24.17
N ASP A 178 -5.15 18.88 -24.03
CA ASP A 178 -5.28 19.84 -22.93
C ASP A 178 -5.35 19.14 -21.57
N PHE A 179 -6.06 18.01 -21.52
CA PHE A 179 -6.18 17.21 -20.32
C PHE A 179 -4.84 16.59 -19.91
N LEU A 180 -4.08 16.05 -20.88
CA LEU A 180 -2.74 15.50 -20.61
C LEU A 180 -1.75 16.58 -20.18
N PHE A 181 -1.84 17.77 -20.77
CA PHE A 181 -1.03 18.92 -20.35
C PHE A 181 -1.36 19.38 -18.94
N ALA A 182 -2.65 19.41 -18.57
CA ALA A 182 -3.09 19.71 -17.20
C ALA A 182 -2.60 18.66 -16.21
N ILE A 183 -2.70 17.36 -16.55
CA ILE A 183 -2.19 16.27 -15.70
C ILE A 183 -0.69 16.43 -15.47
N LYS A 184 0.10 16.71 -16.52
CA LYS A 184 1.56 16.84 -16.42
C LYS A 184 2.00 17.91 -15.41
N LYS A 185 1.20 18.96 -15.22
CA LYS A 185 1.43 20.01 -14.20
C LYS A 185 1.11 19.54 -12.78
N THR A 186 0.15 18.64 -12.63
CA THR A 186 -0.35 18.16 -11.33
C THR A 186 0.33 16.87 -10.85
N VAL A 187 0.85 16.08 -11.78
CA VAL A 187 1.53 14.81 -11.57
C VAL A 187 2.91 14.95 -12.23
N PRO A 188 3.90 15.53 -11.54
CA PRO A 188 5.27 15.49 -12.03
C PRO A 188 5.66 14.02 -12.22
N ALA A 189 6.34 13.75 -13.33
CA ALA A 189 6.97 12.45 -13.54
C ALA A 189 7.93 12.23 -12.36
N ASP A 190 7.80 11.10 -11.69
CA ASP A 190 8.77 10.73 -10.67
C ASP A 190 10.12 10.57 -11.42
N GLU A 191 11.03 11.53 -11.24
CA GLU A 191 12.40 11.38 -11.71
C GLU A 191 13.05 10.31 -10.83
N ASP A 192 12.97 9.06 -11.28
CA ASP A 192 13.79 7.99 -10.75
C ASP A 192 15.25 8.43 -10.87
N GLY A 193 15.90 8.60 -9.73
CA GLY A 193 17.28 9.01 -9.61
C GLY A 193 18.20 8.13 -10.46
N SER A 194 18.70 8.70 -11.55
CA SER A 194 19.90 8.22 -12.20
C SER A 194 21.10 8.62 -11.34
N ASP A 195 21.42 7.81 -10.34
CA ASP A 195 22.77 7.77 -9.77
C ASP A 195 23.66 7.02 -10.77
N GLY A 196 23.93 7.70 -11.89
CA GLY A 196 24.90 7.28 -12.89
C GLY A 196 26.26 7.81 -12.47
N ALA A 197 26.96 7.05 -11.64
CA ALA A 197 28.38 7.27 -11.39
C ALA A 197 29.13 7.28 -12.75
N PRO A 198 30.04 8.23 -13.00
CA PRO A 198 30.92 8.17 -14.16
C PRO A 198 31.76 6.90 -14.07
N LEU A 199 31.72 6.07 -15.11
CA LEU A 199 32.75 5.08 -15.32
C LEU A 199 33.93 5.80 -15.98
N ASP A 200 34.96 6.07 -15.17
CA ASP A 200 36.32 6.28 -15.65
C ASP A 200 36.87 4.92 -16.09
N ASP A 201 37.11 4.76 -17.41
CA ASP A 201 38.30 4.13 -18.04
C ASP A 201 38.12 4.05 -19.56
#